data_AF-A0A1W0X0Y9-F1
#
_entry.id   AF-A0A1W0X0Y9-F1
#
_cell.length_a   1.000
_cell.length_b   1.000
_cell.length_c   1.000
_cell.angle_alpha   90.00
_cell.angle_beta   90.00
_cell.angle_gamma   90.00
#
_symmetry.space_group_name_H-M   'P 1'
#
loop_
_entity.id
_entity.type
_entity.pdbx_description
1 polymer ?
#
loop_
_entity_poly.entity_id
_entity_poly.type
_entity_poly.pdbx_seq_one_letter_code
_entity_poly.pdbx_strand_id
1 'polypeptide(L)'
;MSTRSSVCSVIAKMSGASGIVDVIYRKVFRRTSTFLLAIVAGGFFFERAFNKTGDVIFENWNRGKLWKDIKHQYENKAPAIEEAPTEE
;
A
#
# COMPACT_ATOMS: atom_id res chain seq x y z
N MET A 1 40.63 -20.48 48.51
CA MET A 1 39.29 -20.97 48.14
C MET A 1 38.67 -20.01 47.15
N SER A 2 38.13 -20.57 46.08
CA SER A 2 37.81 -19.93 44.81
C SER A 2 36.81 -18.77 44.92
N THR A 3 37.19 -17.62 44.38
CA THR A 3 36.34 -16.46 44.12
C THR A 3 35.43 -16.69 42.91
N ARG A 4 34.23 -16.05 42.95
CA ARG A 4 33.33 -15.71 41.82
C ARG A 4 32.32 -16.79 41.36
N SER A 5 31.10 -16.73 41.90
CA SER A 5 29.92 -17.25 41.19
C SER A 5 28.61 -16.55 41.59
N SER A 6 28.46 -15.25 41.34
CA SER A 6 27.12 -14.63 41.38
C SER A 6 26.93 -13.43 40.45
N VAL A 7 27.91 -13.03 39.63
CA VAL A 7 27.79 -11.83 38.77
C VAL A 7 27.60 -12.18 37.29
N CYS A 8 27.64 -13.45 36.91
CA CYS A 8 27.58 -13.87 35.49
C CYS A 8 26.16 -14.10 34.92
N SER A 9 25.10 -13.69 35.62
CA SER A 9 23.72 -13.79 35.08
C SER A 9 23.08 -12.46 34.71
N VAL A 10 23.72 -11.32 35.00
CA VAL A 10 23.15 -9.98 34.73
C VAL A 10 23.60 -9.40 33.38
N ILE A 11 24.60 -10.02 32.71
CA ILE A 11 25.22 -9.48 31.48
C ILE A 11 24.53 -9.95 30.18
N ALA A 12 23.59 -10.90 30.22
CA ALA A 12 23.03 -11.51 29.01
C ALA A 12 21.67 -10.96 28.55
N LYS A 13 21.43 -9.64 28.60
CA LYS A 13 20.20 -9.05 28.02
C LYS A 13 20.39 -7.73 27.28
N MET A 14 21.59 -7.47 26.77
CA MET A 14 21.89 -6.27 25.98
C MET A 14 22.67 -6.68 24.73
N SER A 15 21.99 -7.22 23.72
CA SER A 15 22.57 -7.29 22.38
C SER A 15 21.45 -7.33 21.33
N GLY A 16 21.34 -6.25 20.56
CA GLY A 16 20.43 -6.17 19.42
C GLY A 16 19.94 -4.76 19.17
N ALA A 17 20.72 -3.96 18.44
CA ALA A 17 20.20 -2.75 17.80
C ALA A 17 18.99 -3.15 16.94
N SER A 18 17.78 -2.83 17.42
CA SER A 18 16.54 -3.28 16.78
C SER A 18 16.27 -2.40 15.56
N GLY A 19 16.63 -2.87 14.38
CA GLY A 19 16.30 -2.21 13.12
C GLY A 19 14.78 -2.13 12.91
N ILE A 20 14.30 -1.17 12.12
CA ILE A 20 12.87 -0.99 11.84
C ILE A 20 12.24 -2.29 11.29
N VAL A 21 12.96 -3.02 10.44
CA VAL A 21 12.52 -4.32 9.90
C VAL A 21 12.28 -5.34 11.00
N ASP A 22 13.15 -5.38 11.99
CA ASP A 22 13.09 -6.31 13.10
C ASP A 22 11.93 -5.96 14.07
N VAL A 23 11.67 -4.67 14.29
CA VAL A 23 10.47 -4.20 15.01
C VAL A 23 9.20 -4.62 14.28
N ILE A 24 9.13 -4.41 12.97
CA ILE A 24 7.98 -4.78 12.13
C ILE A 24 7.76 -6.29 12.14
N TYR A 25 8.84 -7.09 12.02
CA TYR A 25 8.74 -8.53 12.06
C TYR A 25 8.16 -9.02 13.39
N ARG A 26 8.72 -8.55 14.52
CA ARG A 26 8.25 -8.95 15.85
C ARG A 26 6.79 -8.54 16.12
N LYS A 27 6.34 -7.40 15.59
CA LYS A 27 5.01 -6.84 15.85
C LYS A 27 3.92 -7.36 14.92
N VAL A 28 4.22 -7.55 13.64
CA VAL A 28 3.21 -7.81 12.60
C VAL A 28 3.37 -9.20 12.01
N PHE A 29 4.59 -9.57 11.61
CA PHE A 29 4.84 -10.79 10.81
C PHE A 29 5.18 -12.04 11.64
N ARG A 30 5.44 -11.92 12.95
CA ARG A 30 5.86 -13.06 13.81
C ARG A 30 4.73 -14.04 14.13
N ARG A 31 3.47 -13.58 14.23
CA ARG A 31 2.31 -14.45 14.52
C ARG A 31 1.43 -14.55 13.28
N THR A 32 0.98 -15.76 12.94
CA THR A 32 0.13 -16.01 11.77
C THR A 32 -1.19 -15.24 11.82
N SER A 33 -1.81 -15.12 12.99
CA SER A 33 -3.05 -14.37 13.16
C SER A 33 -2.89 -12.86 12.90
N THR A 34 -1.82 -12.24 13.41
CA THR A 34 -1.55 -10.81 13.16
C THR A 34 -1.09 -10.56 11.72
N PHE A 35 -0.39 -11.53 11.15
CA PHE A 35 0.05 -11.49 9.75
C PHE A 35 -1.13 -11.51 8.78
N LEU A 36 -2.10 -12.41 8.98
CA LEU A 36 -3.31 -12.48 8.14
C LEU A 36 -4.09 -11.17 8.21
N LEU A 37 -4.28 -10.61 9.40
CA LEU A 37 -4.94 -9.31 9.57
C LEU A 37 -4.19 -8.20 8.82
N ALA A 38 -2.86 -8.19 8.88
CA ALA A 38 -2.04 -7.23 8.17
C ALA A 38 -2.14 -7.35 6.65
N ILE A 39 -2.23 -8.57 6.11
CA ILE A 39 -2.44 -8.78 4.66
C ILE A 39 -3.82 -8.28 4.24
N VAL A 40 -4.88 -8.62 4.98
CA VAL A 40 -6.25 -8.20 4.64
C VAL A 40 -6.38 -6.68 4.69
N ALA A 41 -5.92 -6.06 5.79
CA ALA A 41 -5.92 -4.61 5.91
C ALA A 41 -5.03 -3.96 4.84
N GLY A 42 -3.83 -4.50 4.65
CA GLY A 42 -2.88 -4.03 3.64
C GLY A 42 -3.47 -4.08 2.24
N GLY A 43 -4.11 -5.19 1.86
CA GLY A 43 -4.76 -5.38 0.57
C GLY A 43 -5.87 -4.36 0.32
N PHE A 44 -6.77 -4.15 1.29
CA PHE A 44 -7.85 -3.16 1.19
C PHE A 44 -7.34 -1.74 0.94
N PHE A 45 -6.32 -1.31 1.69
CA PHE A 45 -5.74 0.02 1.50
C PHE A 45 -4.89 0.10 0.23
N PHE A 46 -4.17 -0.96 -0.10
CA PHE A 46 -3.32 -1.03 -1.28
C PHE A 46 -4.14 -0.90 -2.55
N GLU A 47 -5.23 -1.65 -2.70
CA GLU A 47 -6.13 -1.54 -3.86
C GLU A 47 -6.60 -0.09 -4.07
N ARG A 48 -7.11 0.53 -2.99
CA ARG A 48 -7.66 1.90 -3.06
C ARG A 48 -6.62 2.94 -3.49
N ALA A 49 -5.40 2.80 -3.02
CA ALA A 49 -4.29 3.68 -3.33
C ALA A 49 -3.70 3.39 -4.72
N PHE A 50 -3.52 2.11 -5.05
CA PHE A 50 -2.91 1.66 -6.30
C PHE A 50 -3.76 2.03 -7.51
N ASN A 51 -5.08 1.86 -7.46
CA ASN A 51 -5.98 2.25 -8.55
C ASN A 51 -5.83 3.73 -8.89
N LYS A 52 -5.95 4.61 -7.87
CA LYS A 52 -5.77 6.07 -8.06
C LYS A 52 -4.38 6.43 -8.57
N THR A 53 -3.35 5.78 -8.04
CA THR A 53 -1.97 6.05 -8.45
C THR A 53 -1.73 5.64 -9.89
N GLY A 54 -2.27 4.49 -10.29
CA GLY A 54 -2.23 4.00 -11.67
C GLY A 54 -2.88 4.97 -12.65
N ASP A 55 -4.09 5.44 -12.34
CA ASP A 55 -4.79 6.45 -13.14
C ASP A 55 -3.92 7.71 -13.30
N VAL A 56 -3.40 8.26 -12.20
CA VAL A 56 -2.58 9.47 -12.24
C VAL A 56 -1.32 9.29 -13.09
N ILE A 57 -0.62 8.16 -12.94
CA ILE A 57 0.59 7.87 -13.72
C ILE A 57 0.23 7.76 -15.21
N PHE A 58 -0.82 7.01 -15.53
CA PHE A 58 -1.25 6.79 -16.90
C PHE A 58 -1.69 8.08 -17.58
N GLU A 59 -2.51 8.87 -16.90
CA GLU A 59 -2.99 10.15 -17.37
C GLU A 59 -1.84 11.16 -17.53
N ASN A 60 -0.88 11.17 -16.61
CA ASN A 60 0.29 12.04 -16.72
C ASN A 60 1.18 11.67 -17.91
N TRP A 61 1.29 10.37 -18.22
CA TRP A 61 2.06 9.91 -19.37
C TRP A 61 1.35 10.18 -20.70
N ASN A 62 0.01 10.13 -20.71
CA ASN A 62 -0.82 10.23 -21.92
C ASN A 62 -1.58 11.56 -22.04
N ARG A 63 -1.07 12.64 -21.39
CA ARG A 63 -1.69 13.96 -21.45
C ARG A 63 -1.89 14.41 -22.91
N GLY A 64 -3.08 14.91 -23.20
CA GLY A 64 -3.46 15.44 -24.51
C GLY A 64 -3.84 14.37 -25.54
N LYS A 65 -3.71 13.08 -25.22
CA LYS A 65 -4.22 11.97 -26.04
C LYS A 65 -5.48 11.34 -25.48
N LEU A 66 -5.76 11.56 -24.20
CA LEU A 66 -6.90 10.95 -23.54
C LEU A 66 -8.20 11.67 -23.92
N TRP A 67 -9.29 10.89 -24.08
CA TRP A 67 -10.60 11.45 -24.43
C TRP A 67 -11.02 12.55 -23.46
N LYS A 68 -10.82 12.36 -22.16
CA LYS A 68 -11.09 13.36 -21.12
C LYS A 68 -10.39 14.72 -21.35
N ASP A 69 -9.24 14.73 -22.02
CA ASP A 69 -8.50 15.97 -22.31
C ASP A 69 -9.05 16.67 -23.56
N ILE A 70 -9.64 15.93 -24.51
CA ILE A 70 -10.12 16.46 -25.81
C ILE A 70 -11.65 16.61 -25.85
N LYS A 71 -12.38 15.99 -24.93
CA LYS A 71 -13.85 15.91 -24.87
C LYS A 71 -14.54 17.27 -25.03
N HIS A 72 -13.96 18.31 -24.44
CA HIS A 72 -14.45 19.70 -24.49
C HIS A 72 -14.62 20.25 -25.91
N GLN A 73 -13.89 19.70 -26.90
CA GLN A 73 -13.98 20.09 -28.30
C GLN A 73 -15.20 19.49 -29.02
N TYR A 74 -15.82 18.44 -28.46
CA TYR A 74 -16.87 17.66 -29.12
C TYR A 74 -18.24 17.75 -28.44
N GLU A 75 -18.29 17.98 -27.11
CA GLU A 75 -19.56 18.16 -26.39
C GLU A 75 -20.37 19.37 -26.88
N ASN A 76 -19.71 20.43 -27.35
CA ASN A 76 -20.37 21.63 -27.88
C ASN A 76 -20.76 21.53 -29.36
N LYS A 77 -20.47 20.40 -30.03
CA LYS A 77 -20.61 20.25 -31.48
C LYS A 77 -21.58 19.14 -31.89
N ALA A 78 -22.02 18.30 -30.96
CA ALA A 78 -22.96 17.22 -31.25
C ALA A 78 -24.41 17.76 -31.27
N PRO A 79 -25.10 17.84 -32.44
CA PRO A 79 -26.56 17.78 -32.44
C PRO A 79 -26.96 16.44 -31.82
N ALA A 80 -27.96 16.45 -30.94
CA ALA A 80 -28.46 15.30 -30.18
C ALA A 80 -28.42 13.98 -30.99
N ILE A 81 -27.38 13.17 -30.77
CA ILE A 81 -27.36 11.79 -31.21
C ILE A 81 -28.04 11.03 -30.07
N GLU A 82 -29.29 10.66 -30.33
CA GLU A 82 -30.16 9.83 -29.51
C GLU A 82 -29.36 8.68 -28.89
N GLU A 83 -29.23 8.70 -27.56
CA GLU A 83 -28.54 7.65 -26.80
C GLU A 83 -29.31 6.34 -27.00
N ALA A 84 -28.68 5.37 -27.68
CA ALA A 84 -29.21 4.02 -27.77
C ALA A 84 -29.36 3.43 -26.36
N PRO A 85 -30.48 2.75 -26.05
CA PRO A 85 -30.76 2.26 -24.70
C PRO A 85 -29.70 1.25 -24.28
N THR A 86 -28.97 1.55 -23.22
CA THR A 86 -28.11 0.57 -22.54
C THR A 86 -29.00 -0.31 -21.67
N GLU A 87 -29.18 -1.57 -22.06
CA GLU A 87 -29.80 -2.58 -21.21
C GLU A 87 -28.88 -2.93 -20.03
N GLU A 88 -29.54 -3.31 -18.94
CA GLU A 88 -29.09 -3.41 -17.55
C GLU A 88 -28.27 -4.67 -17.23
#